data_AF-Q47U79-F1
#
_entry.id   AF-Q47U79-F1
#
_cell.length_a   1.000
_cell.length_b   1.000
_cell.length_c   1.000
_cell.angle_alpha   90.00
_cell.angle_beta   90.00
_cell.angle_gamma   90.00
#
_symmetry.space_group_name_H-M   'P 1'
#
loop_
_entity.id
_entity.type
_entity.pdbx_description
1 polymer ?
#
loop_
_entity_poly.entity_id
_entity_poly.type
_entity_poly.pdbx_seq_one_letter_code
_entity_poly.pdbx_strand_id
1 'polypeptide(L)'
;MEHQTRHIQYLDGWRGIAIFLVLLSHFFHINFMDAGRLGVDIFFVLSGTLMGNILFIKKTDLRTFYIRRFSRVIPVFLVFVLVLFSIYWLLGDTTPTEHIFPTLFFLRTYFPSDISIYQSTIPIGHLWSLNVEEHAYVIMSFITLFVINLRKSSLNLIALAVISQLVFLLYSTNILTQPVNAEIRTEAALSFIFYAAGYRVFLESKLIKVHPALPLVTFIVAVTCYLNIMPWWSSFFSPILLAFTVNHLKDTSNAIQKFLSTRLLTQLGLYSFSIYLWQQPLYKIQDKLPIGVALLLAIFVGIASYYVIEDPMRKFINKKWAPNKKIDSAKNSLAL
;
A
#
# COMPACT_ATOMS: atom_id res chain seq x y z
N MET A 1 13.23 28.69 9.83
CA MET A 1 14.03 27.59 9.25
C MET A 1 13.07 26.70 8.47
N GLU A 2 13.17 26.73 7.14
CA GLU A 2 12.29 25.98 6.23
C GLU A 2 12.36 24.48 6.51
N HIS A 3 11.25 23.90 6.97
CA HIS A 3 11.04 22.46 6.89
C HIS A 3 10.75 22.09 5.43
N GLN A 4 11.79 22.08 4.60
CA GLN A 4 11.81 21.20 3.43
C GLN A 4 11.48 19.80 3.95
N THR A 5 10.44 19.18 3.39
CA THR A 5 10.04 17.82 3.75
C THR A 5 11.21 16.88 3.48
N ARG A 6 12.00 16.59 4.52
CA ARG A 6 13.16 15.70 4.46
C ARG A 6 12.67 14.34 3.96
N HIS A 7 13.11 13.96 2.77
CA HIS A 7 12.82 12.65 2.19
C HIS A 7 13.38 11.57 3.11
N ILE A 8 12.52 10.71 3.65
CA ILE A 8 12.92 9.73 4.67
C ILE A 8 13.35 8.44 3.97
N GLN A 9 14.63 8.36 3.63
CA GLN A 9 15.21 7.28 2.82
C GLN A 9 14.89 5.88 3.36
N TYR A 10 14.98 5.65 4.68
CA TYR A 10 14.70 4.33 5.24
C TYR A 10 13.26 3.85 5.03
N LEU A 11 12.28 4.76 4.85
CA LEU A 11 10.90 4.37 4.52
C LEU A 11 10.79 3.91 3.06
N ASP A 12 11.53 4.53 2.14
CA ASP A 12 11.62 4.02 0.76
C ASP A 12 12.37 2.70 0.72
N GLY A 13 13.41 2.53 1.54
CA GLY A 13 14.06 1.24 1.74
C GLY A 13 13.09 0.12 2.09
N TRP A 14 12.14 0.41 2.99
CA TRP A 14 11.07 -0.51 3.37
C TRP A 14 10.09 -0.81 2.23
N ARG A 15 9.75 0.19 1.41
CA ARG A 15 8.99 -0.02 0.17
C ARG A 15 9.76 -0.89 -0.82
N GLY A 16 11.09 -0.77 -0.83
CA GLY A 16 12.01 -1.61 -1.59
C GLY A 16 11.98 -3.07 -1.13
N ILE A 17 11.99 -3.33 0.18
CA ILE A 17 11.81 -4.68 0.74
C ILE A 17 10.43 -5.24 0.37
N ALA A 18 9.37 -4.44 0.50
CA ALA A 18 8.01 -4.85 0.18
C ALA A 18 7.87 -5.30 -1.29
N ILE A 19 8.34 -4.50 -2.26
CA ILE A 19 8.29 -4.90 -3.67
C ILE A 19 9.20 -6.08 -3.96
N PHE A 20 10.36 -6.17 -3.31
CA PHE A 20 11.26 -7.31 -3.46
C PHE A 20 10.58 -8.62 -3.05
N LEU A 21 9.86 -8.64 -1.91
CA LEU A 21 9.11 -9.81 -1.45
C LEU A 21 7.99 -10.19 -2.41
N VAL A 22 7.27 -9.21 -2.98
CA VAL A 22 6.26 -9.46 -4.02
C VAL A 22 6.87 -10.11 -5.26
N LEU A 23 7.98 -9.58 -5.75
CA LEU A 23 8.70 -10.15 -6.90
C LEU A 23 9.23 -11.55 -6.59
N LEU A 24 9.78 -11.76 -5.40
CA LEU A 24 10.30 -13.06 -4.99
C LEU A 24 9.19 -14.12 -4.95
N SER A 25 8.01 -13.76 -4.45
CA SER A 25 6.84 -14.65 -4.41
C SER A 25 6.37 -15.06 -5.80
N HIS A 26 6.24 -14.11 -6.73
CA HIS A 26 5.77 -14.41 -8.09
C HIS A 26 6.82 -15.15 -8.92
N PHE A 27 8.09 -14.71 -8.89
CA PHE A 27 9.09 -15.22 -9.83
C PHE A 27 9.90 -16.41 -9.31
N PHE A 28 9.97 -16.67 -8.00
CA PHE A 28 10.83 -17.73 -7.45
C PHE A 28 10.10 -18.75 -6.56
N HIS A 29 8.77 -18.68 -6.46
CA HIS A 29 7.92 -19.65 -5.78
C HIS A 29 8.45 -20.06 -4.40
N ILE A 30 8.28 -19.19 -3.40
CA ILE A 30 8.68 -19.49 -2.02
C ILE A 30 7.65 -20.41 -1.36
N ASN A 31 7.97 -21.70 -1.27
CA ASN A 31 7.00 -22.72 -0.81
C ASN A 31 6.81 -22.81 0.71
N PHE A 32 7.60 -22.09 1.52
CA PHE A 32 7.52 -22.16 2.97
C PHE A 32 6.87 -20.93 3.63
N MET A 33 6.59 -19.87 2.86
CA MET A 33 5.93 -18.67 3.35
C MET A 33 5.16 -17.93 2.25
N ASP A 34 4.13 -17.17 2.65
CA ASP A 34 3.48 -16.21 1.75
C ASP A 34 4.21 -14.86 1.75
N ALA A 35 5.37 -14.83 1.08
CA ALA A 35 6.16 -13.61 0.95
C ALA A 35 5.44 -12.50 0.16
N GLY A 36 4.57 -12.88 -0.79
CA GLY A 36 3.83 -11.93 -1.61
C GLY A 36 2.84 -11.15 -0.76
N ARG A 37 2.08 -11.86 0.08
CA ARG A 37 1.16 -11.26 1.03
C ARG A 37 1.88 -10.40 2.07
N LEU A 38 2.99 -10.88 2.64
CA LEU A 38 3.80 -10.07 3.55
C LEU A 38 4.24 -8.75 2.90
N GLY A 39 4.72 -8.80 1.65
CA GLY A 39 5.10 -7.60 0.90
C GLY A 39 3.95 -6.61 0.73
N VAL A 40 2.75 -7.09 0.38
CA VAL A 40 1.54 -6.24 0.24
C VAL A 40 1.10 -5.66 1.60
N ASP A 41 1.10 -6.46 2.66
CA ASP A 41 0.70 -6.00 3.99
C ASP A 41 1.68 -4.95 4.56
N ILE A 42 2.95 -5.04 4.21
CA ILE A 42 3.94 -3.98 4.49
C ILE A 42 3.57 -2.68 3.75
N PHE A 43 3.15 -2.75 2.48
CA PHE A 43 2.66 -1.57 1.76
C PHE A 43 1.44 -0.95 2.45
N PHE A 44 0.48 -1.76 2.90
CA PHE A 44 -0.69 -1.27 3.64
C PHE A 44 -0.31 -0.53 4.92
N VAL A 45 0.59 -1.10 5.72
CA VAL A 45 1.04 -0.44 6.95
C VAL A 45 1.78 0.86 6.64
N LEU A 46 2.67 0.89 5.63
CA LEU A 46 3.34 2.12 5.20
C LEU A 46 2.35 3.17 4.71
N SER A 47 1.32 2.75 3.97
CA SER A 47 0.23 3.60 3.51
C SER A 47 -0.54 4.19 4.68
N GLY A 48 -0.92 3.37 5.66
CA GLY A 48 -1.62 3.79 6.88
C GLY A 48 -0.81 4.78 7.72
N THR A 49 0.47 4.50 7.99
CA THR A 49 1.36 5.44 8.69
C THR A 49 1.48 6.77 7.94
N LEU A 50 1.61 6.73 6.61
CA LEU A 50 1.71 7.93 5.79
C LEU A 50 0.40 8.74 5.78
N MET A 51 -0.76 8.10 5.61
CA MET A 51 -2.06 8.76 5.61
C MET A 51 -2.40 9.32 7.00
N GLY A 52 -2.18 8.54 8.05
CA GLY A 52 -2.35 8.99 9.44
C GLY A 52 -1.61 10.30 9.69
N ASN A 53 -0.37 10.38 9.20
CA ASN A 53 0.45 11.58 9.29
C ASN A 53 -0.06 12.74 8.42
N ILE A 54 -0.48 12.49 7.18
CA ILE A 54 -0.90 13.56 6.25
C ILE A 54 -2.27 14.14 6.61
N LEU A 55 -3.25 13.27 6.90
CA LEU A 55 -4.65 13.64 7.11
C LEU A 55 -4.93 14.13 8.54
N PHE A 56 -4.42 13.44 9.56
CA PHE A 56 -4.79 13.72 10.95
C PHE A 56 -3.76 14.59 11.69
N ILE A 57 -2.46 14.33 11.50
CA ILE A 57 -1.39 15.08 12.17
C ILE A 57 -1.13 16.41 11.44
N LYS A 58 -0.80 16.34 10.15
CA LYS A 58 -0.53 17.53 9.32
C LYS A 58 -1.80 18.28 8.91
N LYS A 59 -2.98 17.66 9.07
CA LYS A 59 -4.29 18.23 8.68
C LYS A 59 -4.28 18.82 7.28
N THR A 60 -3.72 18.06 6.33
CA THR A 60 -3.69 18.47 4.92
C THR A 60 -5.12 18.55 4.41
N ASP A 61 -5.49 19.63 3.73
CA ASP A 61 -6.82 19.77 3.16
C ASP A 61 -7.09 18.66 2.12
N LEU A 62 -8.34 18.21 2.05
CA LEU A 62 -8.71 17.06 1.22
C LEU A 62 -8.42 17.31 -0.26
N ARG A 63 -8.56 18.55 -0.74
CA ARG A 63 -8.23 18.89 -2.14
C ARG A 63 -6.75 18.65 -2.43
N THR A 64 -5.85 19.17 -1.62
CA THR A 64 -4.40 18.92 -1.77
C THR A 64 -4.07 17.44 -1.62
N PHE A 65 -4.70 16.75 -0.67
CA PHE A 65 -4.51 15.31 -0.46
C PHE A 65 -4.87 14.51 -1.71
N TYR A 66 -6.09 14.67 -2.22
CA TYR A 66 -6.57 13.92 -3.38
C TYR A 66 -5.80 14.27 -4.65
N ILE A 67 -5.43 15.53 -4.88
CA ILE A 67 -4.63 15.90 -6.06
C ILE A 67 -3.27 15.20 -6.03
N ARG A 68 -2.60 15.17 -4.87
CA ARG A 68 -1.31 14.50 -4.73
C ARG A 68 -1.44 12.98 -4.92
N ARG A 69 -2.48 12.37 -4.38
CA ARG A 69 -2.77 10.93 -4.55
C ARG A 69 -3.10 10.59 -5.99
N PHE A 70 -4.04 11.33 -6.58
CA PHE A 70 -4.42 11.24 -7.98
C PHE A 70 -3.21 11.34 -8.90
N SER A 71 -2.35 12.36 -8.69
CA SER A 71 -1.14 12.58 -9.49
C SER A 71 -0.17 11.40 -9.50
N ARG A 72 -0.17 10.60 -8.43
CA ARG A 72 0.74 9.48 -8.23
C ARG A 72 0.17 8.18 -8.79
N VAL A 73 -1.12 7.95 -8.60
CA VAL A 73 -1.76 6.64 -8.82
C VAL A 73 -2.45 6.59 -10.19
N ILE A 74 -3.38 7.50 -10.43
CA ILE A 74 -4.37 7.37 -11.50
C ILE A 74 -3.76 7.40 -12.92
N PRO A 75 -2.85 8.32 -13.29
CA PRO A 75 -2.32 8.36 -14.65
C PRO A 75 -1.64 7.06 -15.09
N VAL A 76 -0.73 6.53 -14.27
CA VAL A 76 0.01 5.30 -14.62
C VAL A 76 -0.89 4.07 -14.53
N PHE A 77 -1.84 4.04 -13.58
CA PHE A 77 -2.87 3.01 -13.51
C PHE A 77 -3.72 2.96 -14.79
N LEU A 78 -4.23 4.10 -15.26
CA LEU A 78 -5.05 4.16 -16.47
C LEU A 78 -4.27 3.73 -17.72
N VAL A 79 -3.00 4.12 -17.84
CA VAL A 79 -2.16 3.66 -18.96
C VAL A 79 -1.94 2.16 -18.89
N PHE A 80 -1.64 1.62 -17.70
CA PHE A 80 -1.50 0.18 -17.49
C PHE A 80 -2.77 -0.59 -17.91
N VAL A 81 -3.94 -0.15 -17.44
CA VAL A 81 -5.24 -0.78 -17.77
C VAL A 81 -5.51 -0.70 -19.27
N LEU A 82 -5.28 0.47 -19.88
CA LEU A 82 -5.48 0.68 -21.31
C LEU A 82 -4.59 -0.27 -22.12
N VAL A 83 -3.29 -0.33 -21.82
CA VAL A 83 -2.35 -1.20 -22.53
C VAL A 83 -2.74 -2.66 -22.40
N LEU A 84 -3.03 -3.14 -21.18
CA LEU A 84 -3.40 -4.54 -20.99
C LEU A 84 -4.70 -4.91 -21.69
N PHE A 85 -5.76 -4.12 -21.53
CA PHE A 85 -7.03 -4.43 -22.17
C PHE A 85 -6.96 -4.35 -23.69
N SER A 86 -6.20 -3.40 -24.25
CA SER A 86 -5.95 -3.35 -25.69
C SER A 86 -5.21 -4.59 -26.19
N ILE A 87 -4.16 -5.06 -25.48
CA ILE A 87 -3.44 -6.28 -25.86
C ILE A 87 -4.39 -7.49 -25.85
N TYR A 88 -5.14 -7.70 -24.78
CA TYR A 88 -6.03 -8.86 -24.65
C TYR A 88 -7.20 -8.81 -25.63
N TRP A 89 -7.75 -7.62 -25.90
CA TRP A 89 -8.75 -7.43 -26.95
C TRP A 89 -8.22 -7.81 -28.33
N LEU A 90 -7.00 -7.39 -28.68
CA LEU A 90 -6.35 -7.71 -29.96
C LEU A 90 -6.00 -9.20 -30.09
N LEU A 91 -5.77 -9.89 -28.98
CA LEU A 91 -5.55 -11.34 -28.94
C LEU A 91 -6.87 -12.15 -29.03
N GLY A 92 -8.02 -11.48 -29.13
CA GLY A 92 -9.33 -12.12 -29.28
C GLY A 92 -9.95 -12.62 -27.97
N ASP A 93 -9.43 -12.20 -26.82
CA ASP A 93 -10.02 -12.54 -25.53
C ASP A 93 -11.26 -11.66 -25.29
N THR A 94 -12.42 -12.30 -25.11
CA THR A 94 -13.72 -11.64 -24.87
C THR A 94 -14.02 -11.40 -23.39
N THR A 95 -13.16 -11.86 -22.48
CA THR A 95 -13.21 -11.57 -21.03
C THR A 95 -13.02 -10.09 -20.60
N PRO A 96 -12.54 -9.13 -21.41
CA PRO A 96 -12.29 -7.77 -20.91
C PRO A 96 -13.53 -7.09 -20.31
N THR A 97 -14.71 -7.23 -20.91
CA THR A 97 -15.91 -6.42 -20.61
C THR A 97 -16.36 -6.50 -19.15
N GLU A 98 -16.39 -7.70 -18.57
CA GLU A 98 -16.76 -7.93 -17.16
C GLU A 98 -15.71 -7.40 -16.18
N HIS A 99 -14.46 -7.26 -16.62
CA HIS A 99 -13.36 -6.76 -15.80
C HIS A 99 -13.16 -5.24 -15.92
N ILE A 100 -13.66 -4.58 -16.98
CA ILE A 100 -13.46 -3.15 -17.20
C ILE A 100 -14.06 -2.33 -16.06
N PHE A 101 -15.35 -2.52 -15.80
CA PHE A 101 -16.08 -1.71 -14.83
C PHE A 101 -15.51 -1.89 -13.41
N PRO A 102 -15.30 -3.13 -12.89
CA PRO A 102 -14.68 -3.29 -11.58
C PRO A 102 -13.27 -2.73 -11.47
N THR A 103 -12.49 -2.77 -12.55
CA THR A 103 -11.12 -2.24 -12.55
C THR A 103 -11.12 -0.71 -12.48
N LEU A 104 -11.89 -0.04 -13.35
CA LEU A 104 -11.91 1.43 -13.41
C LEU A 104 -12.49 2.09 -12.17
N PHE A 105 -13.39 1.40 -11.46
CA PHE A 105 -14.05 1.91 -10.26
C PHE A 105 -13.50 1.35 -8.94
N PHE A 106 -12.35 0.66 -8.97
CA PHE A 106 -11.71 0.07 -7.78
C PHE A 106 -12.57 -0.97 -7.05
N LEU A 107 -13.40 -1.73 -7.78
CA LEU A 107 -14.29 -2.75 -7.24
C LEU A 107 -13.79 -4.19 -7.48
N ARG A 108 -12.55 -4.39 -7.94
CA ARG A 108 -11.94 -5.73 -8.17
C ARG A 108 -11.85 -6.61 -6.93
N THR A 109 -12.02 -6.02 -5.74
CA THR A 109 -12.10 -6.75 -4.48
C THR A 109 -13.46 -7.43 -4.28
N TYR A 110 -14.48 -6.98 -5.03
CA TYR A 110 -15.85 -7.48 -4.96
C TYR A 110 -16.30 -8.20 -6.22
N PHE A 111 -15.81 -7.77 -7.38
CA PHE A 111 -16.26 -8.25 -8.68
C PHE A 111 -15.11 -8.65 -9.61
N PRO A 112 -15.32 -9.68 -10.47
CA PRO A 112 -16.47 -10.60 -10.43
C PRO A 112 -16.47 -11.46 -9.15
N SER A 113 -17.65 -11.75 -8.61
CA SER A 113 -17.80 -12.41 -7.31
C SER A 113 -17.42 -13.90 -7.33
N ASP A 114 -17.55 -14.53 -8.50
CA ASP A 114 -17.56 -15.99 -8.63
C ASP A 114 -16.22 -16.54 -9.12
N ILE A 115 -15.32 -15.66 -9.59
CA ILE A 115 -14.01 -16.00 -10.11
C ILE A 115 -12.96 -15.53 -9.11
N SER A 116 -12.07 -16.43 -8.69
CA SER A 116 -10.94 -15.99 -7.87
C SER A 116 -10.09 -15.00 -8.68
N ILE A 117 -9.71 -13.87 -8.08
CA ILE A 117 -8.81 -12.90 -8.72
C ILE A 117 -7.48 -13.52 -9.16
N TYR A 118 -7.09 -14.65 -8.54
CA TYR A 118 -5.90 -15.43 -8.86
C TYR A 118 -6.10 -16.33 -10.10
N GLN A 119 -7.36 -16.59 -10.48
CA GLN A 119 -7.76 -17.39 -11.63
C GLN A 119 -8.22 -16.54 -12.83
N SER A 120 -8.37 -15.21 -12.68
CA SER A 120 -8.70 -14.29 -13.78
C SER A 120 -7.72 -14.48 -14.94
N THR A 121 -8.20 -14.61 -16.18
CA THR A 121 -7.36 -14.79 -17.38
C THR A 121 -6.40 -13.61 -17.56
N ILE A 122 -6.90 -12.40 -17.35
CA ILE A 122 -6.14 -11.16 -17.45
C ILE A 122 -5.30 -10.94 -16.17
N PRO A 123 -4.01 -10.56 -16.28
CA PRO A 123 -3.06 -10.38 -15.16
C PRO A 123 -3.29 -9.08 -14.35
N ILE A 124 -4.50 -8.91 -13.85
CA ILE A 124 -4.95 -7.76 -13.06
C ILE A 124 -5.44 -8.17 -11.66
N GLY A 125 -5.16 -9.40 -11.24
CA GLY A 125 -5.53 -9.92 -9.93
C GLY A 125 -4.97 -9.06 -8.81
N HIS A 126 -3.69 -8.72 -8.88
CA HIS A 126 -2.95 -7.93 -7.87
C HIS A 126 -3.51 -6.52 -7.62
N LEU A 127 -4.39 -5.99 -8.48
CA LEU A 127 -5.04 -4.68 -8.30
C LEU A 127 -6.02 -4.63 -7.13
N TRP A 128 -6.39 -5.78 -6.54
CA TRP A 128 -7.19 -5.80 -5.31
C TRP A 128 -6.58 -4.93 -4.20
N SER A 129 -5.25 -4.91 -4.05
CA SER A 129 -4.60 -4.15 -2.99
C SER A 129 -4.71 -2.64 -3.22
N LEU A 130 -4.67 -2.22 -4.48
CA LEU A 130 -4.88 -0.83 -4.85
C LEU A 130 -6.30 -0.37 -4.48
N ASN A 131 -7.31 -1.21 -4.69
CA ASN A 131 -8.68 -0.89 -4.26
C ASN A 131 -8.77 -0.70 -2.75
N VAL A 132 -8.14 -1.61 -1.98
CA VAL A 132 -8.14 -1.52 -0.51
C VAL A 132 -7.53 -0.19 -0.05
N GLU A 133 -6.43 0.24 -0.69
CA GLU A 133 -5.83 1.55 -0.40
C GLU A 133 -6.77 2.71 -0.74
N GLU A 134 -7.37 2.74 -1.94
CA GLU A 134 -8.28 3.82 -2.33
C GLU A 134 -9.53 3.87 -1.44
N HIS A 135 -10.11 2.73 -1.08
CA HIS A 135 -11.20 2.65 -0.10
C HIS A 135 -10.77 3.19 1.27
N ALA A 136 -9.56 2.85 1.73
CA ALA A 136 -9.03 3.38 2.98
C ALA A 136 -8.87 4.90 2.93
N TYR A 137 -8.41 5.46 1.81
CA TYR A 137 -8.25 6.91 1.63
C TYR A 137 -9.59 7.63 1.73
N VAL A 138 -10.63 7.08 1.12
CA VAL A 138 -11.99 7.61 1.20
C VAL A 138 -12.49 7.55 2.65
N ILE A 139 -12.42 6.39 3.30
CA ILE A 139 -12.88 6.21 4.70
C ILE A 139 -12.13 7.16 5.65
N MET A 140 -10.79 7.22 5.57
CA MET A 140 -9.99 8.11 6.42
C MET A 140 -10.32 9.58 6.18
N SER A 141 -10.56 9.98 4.93
CA SER A 141 -11.00 11.34 4.61
C SER A 141 -12.34 11.66 5.24
N PHE A 142 -13.31 10.74 5.20
CA PHE A 142 -14.59 10.92 5.89
C PHE A 142 -14.41 11.08 7.41
N ILE A 143 -13.54 10.29 8.04
CA ILE A 143 -13.28 10.43 9.49
C ILE A 143 -12.78 11.85 9.82
N THR A 144 -11.94 12.44 8.96
CA THR A 144 -11.43 13.81 9.19
C THR A 144 -12.52 14.89 9.16
N LEU A 145 -13.67 14.64 8.50
CA LEU A 145 -14.78 15.58 8.45
C LEU A 145 -15.57 15.62 9.76
N PHE A 146 -15.61 14.51 10.49
CA PHE A 146 -16.42 14.36 11.72
C PHE A 146 -15.58 14.42 13.00
N VAL A 147 -14.25 14.31 12.92
CA VAL A 147 -13.37 14.20 14.09
C VAL A 147 -12.19 15.16 13.99
N ILE A 148 -12.09 16.08 14.96
CA ILE A 148 -11.13 17.20 14.91
C ILE A 148 -9.92 16.97 15.85
N ASN A 149 -10.06 16.11 16.86
CA ASN A 149 -9.02 15.82 17.86
C ASN A 149 -8.28 14.51 17.54
N LEU A 150 -6.95 14.53 17.67
CA LEU A 150 -6.04 13.39 17.49
C LEU A 150 -6.45 12.18 18.34
N ARG A 151 -6.84 12.37 19.61
CA ARG A 151 -7.22 11.25 20.49
C ARG A 151 -8.43 10.49 19.94
N LYS A 152 -9.50 11.21 19.59
CA LYS A 152 -10.71 10.61 19.01
C LYS A 152 -10.43 10.00 17.64
N SER A 153 -9.60 10.66 16.83
CA SER A 153 -9.19 10.15 15.51
C SER A 153 -8.45 8.81 15.63
N SER A 154 -7.49 8.74 16.54
CA SER A 154 -6.74 7.51 16.83
C SER A 154 -7.65 6.40 17.33
N LEU A 155 -8.53 6.68 18.29
CA LEU A 155 -9.48 5.69 18.82
C LEU A 155 -10.42 5.16 17.73
N ASN A 156 -10.95 6.04 16.87
CA ASN A 156 -11.84 5.63 15.78
C ASN A 156 -11.11 4.76 14.74
N LEU A 157 -9.87 5.11 14.39
CA LEU A 157 -9.04 4.29 13.49
C LEU A 157 -8.74 2.92 14.11
N ILE A 158 -8.37 2.86 15.39
CA ILE A 158 -8.11 1.60 16.09
C ILE A 158 -9.39 0.77 16.20
N ALA A 159 -10.54 1.39 16.51
CA ALA A 159 -11.82 0.70 16.56
C ALA A 159 -12.20 0.09 15.19
N LEU A 160 -12.03 0.85 14.10
CA LEU A 160 -12.25 0.33 12.75
C LEU A 160 -11.26 -0.77 12.38
N ALA A 161 -10.01 -0.69 12.84
CA ALA A 161 -9.03 -1.75 12.66
C ALA A 161 -9.44 -3.05 13.36
N VAL A 162 -9.94 -2.94 14.61
CA VAL A 162 -10.47 -4.08 15.38
C VAL A 162 -11.71 -4.67 14.72
N ILE A 163 -12.62 -3.85 14.21
CA ILE A 163 -13.81 -4.30 13.47
C ILE A 163 -13.38 -5.05 12.20
N SER A 164 -12.44 -4.49 11.43
CA SER A 164 -11.89 -5.13 10.23
C SER A 164 -11.25 -6.49 10.55
N GLN A 165 -10.50 -6.55 11.65
CA GLN A 165 -9.87 -7.78 12.13
C GLN A 165 -10.89 -8.83 12.61
N LEU A 166 -11.98 -8.38 13.24
CA LEU A 166 -13.08 -9.25 13.63
C LEU A 166 -13.80 -9.80 12.39
N VAL A 167 -14.04 -8.98 11.36
CA VAL A 167 -14.61 -9.44 10.09
C VAL A 167 -13.73 -10.51 9.44
N PHE A 168 -12.41 -10.30 9.41
CA PHE A 168 -11.46 -11.32 8.94
C PHE A 168 -11.57 -12.63 9.74
N LEU A 169 -11.69 -12.56 11.06
CA LEU A 169 -11.88 -13.73 11.92
C LEU A 169 -13.20 -14.44 11.63
N LEU A 170 -14.30 -13.70 11.48
CA LEU A 170 -15.63 -14.24 11.19
C LEU A 170 -15.68 -14.92 9.83
N TYR A 171 -14.99 -14.38 8.83
CA TYR A 171 -14.77 -15.08 7.57
C TYR A 171 -13.95 -16.34 7.80
N SER A 172 -12.76 -16.25 8.40
CA SER A 172 -11.84 -17.39 8.57
C SER A 172 -12.45 -18.57 9.35
N THR A 173 -13.40 -18.30 10.24
CA THR A 173 -14.11 -19.30 11.06
C THR A 173 -15.42 -19.79 10.44
N ASN A 174 -15.76 -19.36 9.23
CA ASN A 174 -17.01 -19.68 8.51
C ASN A 174 -18.29 -19.30 9.28
N ILE A 175 -18.21 -18.37 10.23
CA ILE A 175 -19.40 -17.85 10.94
C ILE A 175 -20.22 -16.97 9.99
N LEU A 176 -19.54 -16.20 9.15
CA LEU A 176 -20.13 -15.53 8.01
C LEU A 176 -19.85 -16.35 6.76
N THR A 177 -20.80 -16.38 5.82
CA THR A 177 -20.60 -16.99 4.50
C THR A 177 -19.33 -16.43 3.89
N GLN A 178 -18.31 -17.27 3.71
CA GLN A 178 -17.02 -16.83 3.20
C GLN A 178 -17.19 -16.37 1.75
N PRO A 179 -16.96 -15.09 1.43
CA PRO A 179 -16.87 -14.69 0.04
C PRO A 179 -15.60 -15.30 -0.58
N VAL A 180 -15.61 -15.50 -1.90
CA VAL A 180 -14.40 -15.87 -2.63
C VAL A 180 -13.31 -14.83 -2.35
N ASN A 181 -12.13 -15.32 -1.92
CA ASN A 181 -10.97 -14.55 -1.46
C ASN A 181 -11.32 -13.56 -0.32
N ALA A 182 -11.85 -14.07 0.80
CA ALA A 182 -12.24 -13.25 1.94
C ALA A 182 -11.10 -12.40 2.53
N GLU A 183 -9.87 -12.88 2.43
CA GLU A 183 -8.64 -12.25 2.94
C GLU A 183 -8.18 -11.00 2.17
N ILE A 184 -8.68 -10.80 0.96
CA ILE A 184 -8.40 -9.60 0.15
C ILE A 184 -9.57 -8.61 0.15
N ARG A 185 -10.71 -8.99 0.76
CA ARG A 185 -11.88 -8.11 0.91
C ARG A 185 -11.48 -6.86 1.68
N THR A 186 -11.97 -5.70 1.26
CA THR A 186 -11.58 -4.41 1.86
C THR A 186 -11.84 -4.42 3.35
N GLU A 187 -13.03 -4.85 3.75
CA GLU A 187 -13.47 -4.96 5.13
C GLU A 187 -12.57 -5.86 5.99
N ALA A 188 -11.87 -6.84 5.40
CA ALA A 188 -10.91 -7.70 6.10
C ALA A 188 -9.47 -7.15 6.05
N ALA A 189 -9.07 -6.53 4.94
CA ALA A 189 -7.69 -6.07 4.71
C ALA A 189 -7.38 -4.69 5.31
N LEU A 190 -8.41 -3.88 5.62
CA LEU A 190 -8.25 -2.52 6.17
C LEU A 190 -7.53 -2.48 7.54
N SER A 191 -7.50 -3.58 8.29
CA SER A 191 -6.88 -3.64 9.61
C SER A 191 -5.42 -3.18 9.59
N PHE A 192 -4.64 -3.56 8.59
CA PHE A 192 -3.23 -3.14 8.43
C PHE A 192 -3.09 -1.62 8.31
N ILE A 193 -3.90 -0.99 7.44
CA ILE A 193 -3.87 0.46 7.21
C ILE A 193 -4.34 1.20 8.47
N PHE A 194 -5.42 0.75 9.09
CA PHE A 194 -6.03 1.45 10.22
C PHE A 194 -5.27 1.27 11.53
N TYR A 195 -4.68 0.10 11.82
CA TYR A 195 -3.77 -0.04 12.96
C TYR A 195 -2.56 0.87 12.79
N ALA A 196 -1.96 0.90 11.59
CA ALA A 196 -0.80 1.73 11.31
C ALA A 196 -1.10 3.23 11.43
N ALA A 197 -2.23 3.68 10.87
CA ALA A 197 -2.68 5.06 10.95
C ALA A 197 -3.08 5.45 12.38
N GLY A 198 -3.90 4.64 13.03
CA GLY A 198 -4.40 4.89 14.39
C GLY A 198 -3.26 4.95 15.40
N TYR A 199 -2.27 4.06 15.28
CA TYR A 199 -1.06 4.07 16.10
C TYR A 199 -0.16 5.25 15.79
N ARG A 200 0.02 5.61 14.51
CA ARG A 200 0.77 6.82 14.13
C ARG A 200 0.19 8.08 14.77
N VAL A 201 -1.13 8.24 14.71
CA VAL A 201 -1.85 9.38 15.31
C VAL A 201 -1.76 9.35 16.84
N PHE A 202 -1.81 8.16 17.45
CA PHE A 202 -1.61 7.99 18.89
C PHE A 202 -0.24 8.49 19.34
N LEU A 203 0.82 8.09 18.62
CA LEU A 203 2.21 8.48 18.90
C LEU A 203 2.46 9.99 18.79
N GLU A 204 1.63 10.74 18.06
CA GLU A 204 1.74 12.20 18.03
C GLU A 204 1.35 12.82 19.37
N SER A 205 0.41 12.21 20.08
CA SER A 205 -0.06 12.68 21.39
C SER A 205 0.77 12.17 22.57
N LYS A 206 1.65 11.19 22.35
CA LYS A 206 2.45 10.54 23.39
C LYS A 206 3.85 10.20 22.91
N LEU A 207 4.85 10.65 23.65
CA LEU A 207 6.23 10.20 23.45
C LEU A 207 6.39 8.79 24.04
N ILE A 208 6.45 7.79 23.16
CA ILE A 208 6.77 6.42 23.52
C ILE A 208 8.22 6.14 23.12
N LYS A 209 9.07 5.88 24.11
CA LYS A 209 10.43 5.40 23.89
C LYS A 209 10.39 3.88 23.85
N VAL A 210 10.95 3.28 22.80
CA VAL A 210 11.05 1.83 22.63
C VAL A 210 12.51 1.43 22.55
N HIS A 211 12.82 0.21 22.97
CA HIS A 211 14.17 -0.32 22.85
C HIS A 211 14.54 -0.48 21.35
N PRO A 212 15.76 -0.13 20.90
CA PRO A 212 16.11 -0.12 19.47
C PRO A 212 16.02 -1.48 18.75
N ALA A 213 16.09 -2.59 19.50
CA ALA A 213 15.91 -3.93 18.95
C ALA A 213 14.43 -4.31 18.75
N LEU A 214 13.50 -3.65 19.46
CA LEU A 214 12.10 -4.07 19.51
C LEU A 214 11.40 -4.04 18.14
N PRO A 215 11.58 -3.02 17.27
CA PRO A 215 10.97 -3.05 15.94
C PRO A 215 11.47 -4.20 15.07
N LEU A 216 12.74 -4.61 15.22
CA LEU A 216 13.28 -5.76 14.51
C LEU A 216 12.71 -7.07 15.05
N VAL A 217 12.59 -7.20 16.38
CA VAL A 217 11.97 -8.37 17.01
C VAL A 217 10.52 -8.51 16.58
N THR A 218 9.72 -7.43 16.63
CA THR A 218 8.33 -7.46 16.18
C THR A 218 8.20 -7.75 14.69
N PHE A 219 9.16 -7.30 13.87
CA PHE A 219 9.20 -7.66 12.47
C PHE A 219 9.45 -9.15 12.27
N ILE A 220 10.43 -9.73 12.96
CA ILE A 220 10.73 -11.17 12.88
C ILE A 220 9.50 -11.98 13.31
N VAL A 221 8.85 -11.62 14.41
CA VAL A 221 7.61 -12.27 14.85
C VAL A 221 6.51 -12.10 13.79
N ALA A 222 6.35 -10.91 13.20
CA ALA A 222 5.40 -10.71 12.12
C ALA A 222 5.68 -11.61 10.91
N VAL A 223 6.95 -11.78 10.52
CA VAL A 223 7.37 -12.68 9.44
C VAL A 223 6.97 -14.13 9.74
N THR A 224 7.06 -14.57 11.00
CA THR A 224 6.64 -15.93 11.36
C THR A 224 5.16 -16.18 11.08
N CYS A 225 4.28 -15.17 11.23
CA CYS A 225 2.85 -15.28 10.91
C CYS A 225 2.56 -15.64 9.44
N TYR A 226 3.53 -15.48 8.54
CA TYR A 226 3.39 -15.80 7.11
C TYR A 226 4.03 -17.15 6.73
N LEU A 227 4.60 -17.89 7.69
CA LEU A 227 5.14 -19.22 7.45
C LEU A 227 4.01 -20.24 7.31
N ASN A 228 4.11 -21.15 6.36
CA ASN A 228 3.08 -22.16 6.08
C ASN A 228 2.87 -23.15 7.23
N ILE A 229 3.87 -23.29 8.12
CA ILE A 229 3.80 -24.12 9.32
C ILE A 229 2.99 -23.47 10.46
N MET A 230 2.75 -22.16 10.38
CA MET A 230 2.00 -21.47 11.41
C MET A 230 0.50 -21.65 11.21
N PRO A 231 -0.28 -21.70 12.31
CA PRO A 231 -1.73 -21.79 12.20
C PRO A 231 -2.30 -20.51 11.60
N TRP A 232 -3.42 -20.61 10.88
CA TRP A 232 -4.09 -19.50 10.20
C TRP A 232 -4.38 -18.31 11.12
N TRP A 233 -4.64 -18.55 12.41
CA TRP A 233 -4.93 -17.50 13.39
C TRP A 233 -3.71 -16.64 13.71
N SER A 234 -2.49 -17.07 13.37
CA SER A 234 -1.28 -16.27 13.56
C SER A 234 -1.30 -14.97 12.76
N SER A 235 -1.95 -14.98 11.59
CA SER A 235 -2.21 -13.79 10.75
C SER A 235 -3.11 -12.77 11.44
N PHE A 236 -3.78 -13.12 12.54
CA PHE A 236 -4.55 -12.17 13.34
C PHE A 236 -3.66 -11.11 14.01
N PHE A 237 -2.41 -11.47 14.33
CA PHE A 237 -1.48 -10.59 15.03
C PHE A 237 -0.61 -9.76 14.08
N SER A 238 -0.43 -10.19 12.83
CA SER A 238 0.47 -9.52 11.88
C SER A 238 0.17 -8.04 11.63
N PRO A 239 -1.11 -7.56 11.57
CA PRO A 239 -1.39 -6.14 11.37
C PRO A 239 -0.82 -5.26 12.49
N ILE A 240 -0.96 -5.69 13.75
CA ILE A 240 -0.49 -4.95 14.92
C ILE A 240 1.04 -4.96 14.98
N LEU A 241 1.66 -6.12 14.73
CA LEU A 241 3.11 -6.28 14.76
C LEU A 241 3.80 -5.46 13.65
N LEU A 242 3.26 -5.48 12.43
CA LEU A 242 3.77 -4.66 11.33
C LEU A 242 3.52 -3.17 11.57
N ALA A 243 2.32 -2.79 12.06
CA ALA A 243 2.01 -1.41 12.42
C ALA A 243 2.97 -0.84 13.46
N PHE A 244 3.31 -1.63 14.49
CA PHE A 244 4.32 -1.26 15.47
C PHE A 244 5.71 -1.11 14.82
N THR A 245 6.13 -2.12 14.07
CA THR A 245 7.44 -2.17 13.39
C THR A 245 7.68 -0.91 12.55
N VAL A 246 6.75 -0.58 11.64
CA VAL A 246 6.90 0.53 10.70
C VAL A 246 6.88 1.88 11.40
N ASN A 247 6.03 2.07 12.40
CA ASN A 247 5.95 3.33 13.14
C ASN A 247 7.19 3.61 14.01
N HIS A 248 7.93 2.56 14.39
CA HIS A 248 9.14 2.65 15.21
C HIS A 248 10.45 2.44 14.44
N LEU A 249 10.44 2.49 13.11
CA LEU A 249 11.68 2.38 12.32
C LEU A 249 12.72 3.45 12.64
N LYS A 250 12.26 4.65 12.97
CA LYS A 250 13.13 5.76 13.42
C LYS A 250 13.88 5.45 14.73
N ASP A 251 13.35 4.53 15.53
CA ASP A 251 13.89 4.18 16.85
C ASP A 251 14.86 2.98 16.76
N THR A 252 15.02 2.38 15.57
CA THR A 252 15.98 1.28 15.34
C THR A 252 17.43 1.76 15.35
N SER A 253 18.37 0.81 15.43
CA SER A 253 19.80 1.12 15.38
C SER A 253 20.21 1.81 14.08
N ASN A 254 21.25 2.65 14.15
CA ASN A 254 21.81 3.32 12.97
C ASN A 254 22.23 2.35 11.86
N ALA A 255 22.65 1.12 12.20
CA ALA A 255 23.02 0.11 11.23
C ALA A 255 21.82 -0.32 10.38
N ILE A 256 20.66 -0.57 11.00
CA ILE A 256 19.42 -0.94 10.31
C ILE A 256 18.95 0.21 9.43
N GLN A 257 18.95 1.44 9.95
CA GLN A 257 18.55 2.62 9.17
C GLN A 257 19.47 2.85 7.96
N LYS A 258 20.78 2.63 8.11
CA LYS A 258 21.75 2.71 6.99
C LYS A 258 21.52 1.62 5.95
N PHE A 259 21.27 0.38 6.37
CA PHE A 259 20.94 -0.72 5.46
C PHE A 259 19.69 -0.41 4.63
N LEU A 260 18.62 0.05 5.28
CA LEU A 260 17.38 0.45 4.61
C LEU A 260 17.59 1.66 3.70
N SER A 261 18.53 2.56 4.03
CA SER A 261 18.85 3.73 3.22
C SER A 261 19.84 3.43 2.09
N THR A 262 20.17 2.15 1.82
CA THR A 262 21.01 1.79 0.67
C THR A 262 20.36 2.22 -0.63
N ARG A 263 21.19 2.59 -1.61
CA ARG A 263 20.73 3.06 -2.92
C ARG A 263 19.81 2.07 -3.61
N LEU A 264 20.15 0.77 -3.53
CA LEU A 264 19.35 -0.28 -4.17
C LEU A 264 17.92 -0.35 -3.60
N LEU A 265 17.77 -0.45 -2.27
CA LEU A 265 16.46 -0.55 -1.64
C LEU A 265 15.64 0.73 -1.81
N THR A 266 16.27 1.89 -1.65
CA THR A 266 15.59 3.19 -1.83
C THR A 266 15.12 3.41 -3.27
N GLN A 267 15.91 3.01 -4.28
CA GLN A 267 15.49 3.06 -5.68
C GLN A 267 14.36 2.10 -5.98
N LEU A 268 14.44 0.84 -5.51
CA LEU A 268 13.33 -0.11 -5.64
C LEU A 268 12.05 0.43 -4.99
N GLY A 269 12.16 1.06 -3.82
CA GLY A 269 11.02 1.70 -3.15
C GLY A 269 10.45 2.92 -3.88
N LEU A 270 11.29 3.66 -4.59
CA LEU A 270 10.87 4.79 -5.41
C LEU A 270 10.02 4.33 -6.60
N TYR A 271 10.47 3.27 -7.28
CA TYR A 271 9.82 2.70 -8.48
C TYR A 271 8.75 1.66 -8.14
N SER A 272 8.54 1.37 -6.86
CA SER A 272 7.79 0.21 -6.40
C SER A 272 6.37 0.14 -6.96
N PHE A 273 5.70 1.28 -7.14
CA PHE A 273 4.34 1.33 -7.63
C PHE A 273 4.25 0.93 -9.11
N SER A 274 5.09 1.52 -9.96
CA SER A 274 5.16 1.13 -11.37
C SER A 274 5.61 -0.32 -11.55
N ILE A 275 6.61 -0.79 -10.79
CA ILE A 275 7.02 -2.21 -10.82
C ILE A 275 5.86 -3.12 -10.37
N TYR A 276 5.12 -2.75 -9.33
CA TYR A 276 3.99 -3.53 -8.82
C TYR A 276 2.89 -3.73 -9.86
N LEU A 277 2.60 -2.71 -10.68
CA LEU A 277 1.63 -2.83 -11.77
C LEU A 277 2.11 -3.81 -12.86
N TRP A 278 3.35 -3.66 -13.30
CA TRP A 278 3.87 -4.42 -14.45
C TRP A 278 4.34 -5.83 -14.11
N GLN A 279 4.56 -6.17 -12.84
CA GLN A 279 5.12 -7.49 -12.49
C GLN A 279 4.21 -8.67 -12.87
N GLN A 280 2.89 -8.58 -12.62
CA GLN A 280 2.01 -9.73 -12.80
C GLN A 280 1.81 -10.13 -14.27
N PRO A 281 1.66 -9.19 -15.24
CA PRO A 281 1.60 -9.54 -16.65
C PRO A 281 2.85 -10.25 -17.15
N LEU A 282 4.03 -9.79 -16.72
CA LEU A 282 5.31 -10.38 -17.11
C LEU A 282 5.53 -11.74 -16.43
N TYR A 283 5.06 -11.91 -15.20
CA TYR A 283 5.01 -13.23 -14.54
C TYR A 283 4.12 -14.21 -15.31
N LYS A 284 2.93 -13.82 -15.75
CA LYS A 284 2.00 -14.72 -16.44
C LYS A 284 2.47 -15.22 -17.81
N ILE A 285 3.49 -14.58 -18.41
CA ILE A 285 4.11 -15.05 -19.65
C ILE A 285 5.39 -15.86 -19.41
N GLN A 286 5.66 -16.27 -18.17
CA GLN A 286 6.84 -17.09 -17.81
C GLN A 286 6.91 -18.43 -18.57
N ASP A 287 5.78 -18.99 -19.03
CA ASP A 287 5.79 -20.21 -19.83
C ASP A 287 6.41 -19.98 -21.23
N LYS A 288 6.55 -18.72 -21.65
CA LYS A 288 7.13 -18.30 -22.94
C LYS A 288 8.55 -17.75 -22.81
N LEU A 289 9.01 -17.43 -21.60
CA LEU A 289 10.31 -16.78 -21.36
C LEU A 289 10.98 -17.35 -20.10
N PRO A 290 12.31 -17.54 -20.08
CA PRO A 290 13.01 -17.92 -18.85
C PRO A 290 12.67 -16.98 -17.69
N ILE A 291 12.40 -17.52 -16.51
CA ILE A 291 11.85 -16.77 -15.38
C ILE A 291 12.68 -15.54 -14.97
N GLY A 292 14.02 -15.66 -15.02
CA GLY A 292 14.93 -14.55 -14.73
C GLY A 292 14.83 -13.43 -15.77
N VAL A 293 14.58 -13.76 -17.04
CA VAL A 293 14.36 -12.78 -18.11
C VAL A 293 13.03 -12.08 -17.89
N ALA A 294 11.96 -12.82 -17.57
CA ALA A 294 10.66 -12.25 -17.27
C ALA A 294 10.71 -11.27 -16.07
N LEU A 295 11.47 -11.62 -15.02
CA LEU A 295 11.71 -10.75 -13.87
C LEU A 295 12.45 -9.46 -14.26
N LEU A 296 13.55 -9.58 -15.00
CA LEU A 296 14.33 -8.42 -15.45
C LEU A 296 13.49 -7.50 -16.34
N LEU A 297 12.65 -8.07 -17.22
CA LEU A 297 11.70 -7.34 -18.04
C LEU A 297 10.64 -6.65 -17.18
N ALA A 298 10.07 -7.31 -16.17
CA ALA A 298 9.11 -6.70 -15.25
C ALA A 298 9.70 -5.48 -14.54
N ILE A 299 10.93 -5.60 -14.03
CA ILE A 299 11.65 -4.49 -13.38
C ILE A 299 11.94 -3.39 -14.40
N PHE A 300 12.43 -3.74 -15.59
CA PHE A 300 12.75 -2.77 -16.64
C PHE A 300 11.52 -1.98 -17.09
N VAL A 301 10.42 -2.66 -17.43
CA VAL A 301 9.16 -2.03 -17.84
C VAL A 301 8.58 -1.18 -16.71
N GLY A 302 8.65 -1.66 -15.46
CA GLY A 302 8.26 -0.88 -14.29
C GLY A 302 9.06 0.41 -14.14
N ILE A 303 10.38 0.36 -14.28
CA ILE A 303 11.25 1.55 -14.23
C ILE A 303 10.99 2.49 -15.40
N ALA A 304 10.81 1.96 -16.62
CA ALA A 304 10.48 2.74 -17.79
C ALA A 304 9.14 3.47 -17.61
N SER A 305 8.11 2.76 -17.14
CA SER A 305 6.80 3.32 -16.79
C SER A 305 6.90 4.44 -15.75
N TYR A 306 7.78 4.30 -14.76
CA TYR A 306 8.02 5.35 -13.77
C TYR A 306 8.53 6.64 -14.43
N TYR A 307 9.57 6.55 -15.27
CA TYR A 307 10.21 7.73 -15.87
C TYR A 307 9.39 8.35 -17.00
N VAL A 308 8.66 7.54 -17.77
CA VAL A 308 7.89 8.00 -18.93
C VAL A 308 6.51 8.51 -18.51
N ILE A 309 5.88 7.88 -17.51
CA ILE A 309 4.48 8.13 -17.17
C ILE A 309 4.35 8.67 -15.74
N GLU A 310 4.77 7.90 -14.73
CA GLU A 310 4.47 8.21 -13.33
C GLU A 310 5.05 9.56 -12.89
N ASP A 311 6.36 9.76 -13.00
CA ASP A 311 7.04 10.97 -12.52
C ASP A 311 6.68 12.23 -13.33
N PRO A 312 6.65 12.22 -14.67
CA PRO A 312 6.24 13.38 -15.46
C PRO A 312 4.80 13.80 -15.17
N MET A 313 3.85 12.85 -15.14
CA MET A 313 2.45 13.16 -14.85
C MET A 313 2.29 13.63 -13.41
N ARG A 314 2.96 12.99 -12.45
CA ARG A 314 2.97 13.43 -11.05
C ARG A 314 3.44 14.87 -10.92
N LYS A 315 4.56 15.23 -11.54
CA LYS A 315 5.11 16.60 -11.50
C LYS A 315 4.18 17.60 -12.18
N PHE A 316 3.63 17.26 -13.34
CA PHE A 316 2.72 18.11 -14.10
C PHE A 316 1.42 18.42 -13.33
N ILE A 317 0.73 17.37 -12.86
CA ILE A 317 -0.54 17.46 -12.14
C ILE A 317 -0.36 18.24 -10.84
N ASN A 318 0.70 17.95 -10.07
CA ASN A 318 0.99 18.69 -8.83
C ASN A 318 1.31 20.15 -9.10
N LYS A 319 2.13 20.47 -10.12
CA LYS A 319 2.45 21.86 -10.46
C LYS A 319 1.21 22.65 -10.90
N LYS A 320 0.29 22.01 -11.63
CA LYS A 320 -0.88 22.66 -12.22
C LYS A 320 -2.04 22.82 -11.23
N TRP A 321 -2.25 21.83 -10.36
CA TRP A 321 -3.48 21.76 -9.56
C TRP A 321 -3.26 21.64 -8.07
N ALA A 322 -2.09 21.18 -7.58
CA ALA A 322 -1.88 21.14 -6.14
C ALA A 322 -1.79 22.59 -5.63
N PRO A 323 -2.57 22.97 -4.61
CA PRO A 323 -2.46 24.28 -3.99
C PRO A 323 -1.00 24.51 -3.56
N ASN A 324 -0.34 25.48 -4.18
CA ASN A 324 0.92 25.98 -3.66
C ASN A 324 0.58 26.67 -2.35
N LYS A 325 0.99 26.11 -1.21
CA LYS A 325 1.23 26.93 -0.03
C LYS A 325 2.41 27.86 -0.36
N LYS A 326 2.16 28.91 -1.15
CA LYS A 326 2.78 30.19 -0.82
C LYS A 326 2.27 30.48 0.59
N ILE A 327 3.22 30.63 1.48
CA ILE A 327 3.00 30.90 2.87
C ILE A 327 2.11 32.16 2.93
N ASP A 328 0.85 32.01 3.34
CA ASP A 328 -0.01 33.14 3.74
C ASP A 328 0.49 33.74 5.07
N SER A 329 1.80 33.97 5.22
CA SER A 329 2.42 34.67 6.35
C SER A 329 2.47 36.19 6.12
N ALA A 330 1.57 36.72 5.28
CA ALA A 330 1.52 38.15 4.98
C ALA A 330 0.15 38.79 5.24
N LYS A 331 -0.78 38.11 5.94
CA LYS A 331 -2.10 38.69 6.21
C LYS A 331 -2.67 38.62 7.63
N ASN A 332 -1.91 38.16 8.63
CA ASN A 332 -2.28 38.33 10.05
C ASN A 332 -1.12 38.90 10.90
N SER A 333 -0.32 39.80 10.32
CA SER A 333 0.23 40.89 11.13
C SER A 333 -0.91 41.87 11.37
N LEU A 334 -1.26 42.11 12.63
CA LEU A 334 -2.36 42.94 13.17
C LEU A 334 -3.61 42.14 13.58
N ALA A 335 -3.57 41.55 14.77
CA ALA A 335 -4.47 41.89 15.88
C ALA A 335 -4.34 40.84 17.00
N LEU A 336 -3.69 41.26 18.10
CA LEU A 336 -3.78 40.79 19.49
C LEU A 336 -3.51 39.31 19.78
#